data_AF-A0A6H9HEN7-F1
#
_entry.id   AF-A0A6H9HEN7-F1
#
_cell.length_a   1.000
_cell.length_b   1.000
_cell.length_c   1.000
_cell.angle_alpha   90.00
_cell.angle_beta   90.00
_cell.angle_gamma   90.00
#
_symmetry.space_group_name_H-M   'P 1'
#
loop_
_entity.id
_entity.type
_entity.pdbx_description
1 polymer ?
#
loop_
_entity_poly.entity_id
_entity_poly.type
_entity_poly.pdbx_seq_one_letter_code
_entity_poly.pdbx_strand_id
1 'polypeptide(L)'
;MLRTVLESKPADGTHWTVRSAAAATGLFKTTVGRMLTLFGVQPHRSKSFKLSTDPLFVDKVKDIVGLYLNPPDHAVVLCVDEKTQIQALERTQPVLPLGLGYLEGVTHD
;
A
#
# COMPACT_ATOMS: atom_id res chain seq x y z
N MET A 1 -10.63 -15.45 13.03
CA MET A 1 -9.68 -14.42 13.48
C MET A 1 -9.02 -13.70 12.31
N LEU A 2 -8.21 -14.34 11.46
CA LEU A 2 -7.52 -13.63 10.35
C LEU A 2 -8.47 -12.91 9.39
N ARG A 3 -9.55 -13.58 8.99
CA ARG A 3 -10.63 -12.98 8.18
C ARG A 3 -11.16 -11.68 8.80
N THR A 4 -11.45 -11.70 10.09
CA THR A 4 -11.89 -10.51 10.84
C THR A 4 -10.86 -9.38 10.79
N VAL A 5 -9.57 -9.69 10.92
CA VAL A 5 -8.51 -8.68 10.89
C VAL A 5 -8.31 -8.08 9.50
N LEU A 6 -8.56 -8.85 8.43
CA LEU A 6 -8.32 -8.45 7.04
C LEU A 6 -9.53 -7.78 6.38
N GLU A 7 -10.74 -8.20 6.72
CA GLU A 7 -11.96 -7.78 6.02
C GLU A 7 -12.78 -6.72 6.77
N SER A 8 -12.43 -6.43 8.03
CA SER A 8 -13.16 -5.43 8.82
C SER A 8 -12.23 -4.52 9.62
N LYS A 9 -12.81 -3.43 10.15
CA LYS A 9 -12.14 -2.48 11.03
C LYS A 9 -12.76 -2.57 12.44
N PRO A 10 -12.00 -2.29 13.50
CA PRO A 10 -12.57 -2.18 14.84
C PRO A 10 -13.51 -0.98 14.92
N ALA A 11 -14.51 -1.05 15.82
CA ALA A 11 -15.47 0.05 16.00
C ALA A 11 -14.79 1.37 16.38
N ASP A 12 -13.75 1.30 17.22
CA ASP A 12 -13.09 2.45 17.82
C ASP A 12 -11.69 2.71 17.24
N GLY A 13 -11.43 2.37 15.98
CA GLY A 13 -10.10 2.62 15.38
C GLY A 13 -9.98 2.32 13.88
N THR A 14 -8.87 2.76 13.30
CA THR A 14 -8.56 2.53 11.88
C THR A 14 -8.07 1.12 11.59
N HIS A 15 -7.37 0.51 12.57
CA HIS A 15 -6.72 -0.80 12.42
C HIS A 15 -6.85 -1.64 13.69
N TRP A 16 -6.83 -2.97 13.51
CA TRP A 16 -6.84 -3.91 14.64
C TRP A 16 -5.53 -3.87 15.43
N THR A 17 -5.63 -3.69 16.75
CA THR A 17 -4.55 -4.02 17.67
C THR A 17 -4.66 -5.49 18.09
N VAL A 18 -3.57 -6.07 18.59
CA VAL A 18 -3.60 -7.42 19.17
C VAL A 18 -4.66 -7.54 20.27
N ARG A 19 -4.87 -6.48 21.07
CA ARG A 19 -5.84 -6.49 22.18
C ARG A 19 -7.28 -6.40 21.69
N SER A 20 -7.57 -5.50 20.74
CA SER A 20 -8.92 -5.37 20.20
C SER A 20 -9.32 -6.58 19.36
N ALA A 21 -8.39 -7.16 18.59
CA ALA A 21 -8.63 -8.40 17.85
C ALA A 21 -8.86 -9.59 18.80
N ALA A 22 -8.12 -9.66 19.91
CA ALA A 22 -8.34 -10.68 20.95
C ALA A 22 -9.74 -10.57 21.56
N ALA A 23 -10.16 -9.36 21.95
CA ALA A 23 -11.50 -9.12 22.51
C ALA A 23 -12.61 -9.46 21.51
N ALA A 24 -12.47 -9.08 20.24
CA ALA A 24 -13.47 -9.33 19.20
C ALA A 24 -13.57 -10.80 18.78
N THR A 25 -12.49 -11.57 18.91
CA THR A 25 -12.44 -12.98 18.47
C THR A 25 -12.51 -13.99 19.61
N GLY A 26 -12.51 -13.54 20.87
CA GLY A 26 -12.50 -14.39 22.06
C GLY A 26 -11.19 -15.15 22.28
N LEU A 27 -10.11 -14.77 21.57
CA LEU A 27 -8.82 -15.44 21.64
C LEU A 27 -7.87 -14.72 22.60
N PHE A 28 -6.91 -15.46 23.17
CA PHE A 28 -5.84 -14.84 23.94
C PHE A 28 -4.97 -13.93 23.07
N LYS A 29 -4.49 -12.83 23.66
CA LYS A 29 -3.59 -11.86 23.01
C LYS A 29 -2.35 -12.53 22.39
N THR A 30 -1.82 -13.56 23.06
CA THR A 30 -0.63 -14.30 22.63
C THR A 30 -0.91 -15.12 21.37
N THR A 31 -2.06 -15.80 21.32
CA THR A 31 -2.52 -16.54 20.14
C THR A 31 -2.69 -15.60 18.96
N VAL A 32 -3.34 -14.45 19.19
CA VAL A 32 -3.53 -13.42 18.16
C VAL A 32 -2.19 -12.91 17.63
N GLY A 33 -1.27 -12.53 18.51
CA GLY A 33 0.06 -12.07 18.12
C GLY A 33 0.83 -13.11 17.31
N ARG A 34 0.83 -14.38 17.76
CA ARG A 34 1.49 -15.48 17.03
C ARG A 34 0.88 -15.70 15.64
N MET A 35 -0.45 -15.64 15.51
CA MET A 35 -1.11 -15.76 14.21
C MET A 35 -0.69 -14.63 13.26
N LEU A 36 -0.72 -13.38 13.73
CA LEU A 36 -0.34 -12.23 12.88
C LEU A 36 1.11 -12.33 12.41
N THR A 37 2.03 -12.69 13.32
CA THR A 37 3.44 -12.91 12.96
C THR A 37 3.61 -14.08 11.98
N LEU A 38 2.95 -15.22 12.24
CA LEU A 38 3.05 -16.42 11.42
C LEU A 38 2.61 -16.17 9.97
N PHE A 39 1.55 -15.38 9.78
CA PHE A 39 1.00 -15.07 8.46
C PHE A 39 1.52 -13.73 7.89
N GLY A 40 2.47 -13.07 8.56
CA GLY A 40 3.01 -11.78 8.12
C GLY A 40 1.97 -10.66 8.03
N VAL A 41 0.86 -10.78 8.76
CA VAL A 41 -0.22 -9.78 8.75
C VAL A 41 0.20 -8.59 9.60
N GLN A 42 0.22 -7.42 8.99
CA GLN A 42 0.57 -6.15 9.62
C GLN A 42 -0.64 -5.23 9.53
N PRO A 43 -1.58 -5.26 10.50
CA PRO A 43 -2.85 -4.53 10.39
C PRO A 43 -2.70 -3.03 10.22
N HIS A 44 -1.59 -2.45 10.68
CA HIS A 44 -1.25 -1.04 10.57
C HIS A 44 -0.61 -0.65 9.23
N ARG A 45 -0.46 -1.59 8.29
CA ARG A 45 0.12 -1.32 6.97
C ARG A 45 -0.92 -1.52 5.90
N SER A 46 -1.18 -0.45 5.16
CA SER A 46 -1.95 -0.50 3.92
C SER A 46 -1.01 -0.84 2.76
N LYS A 47 -1.42 -1.80 1.93
CA LYS A 47 -0.79 -2.06 0.63
C LYS A 47 -1.85 -1.86 -0.43
N SER A 48 -1.70 -0.81 -1.25
CA SER A 48 -2.49 -0.65 -2.47
C SER A 48 -1.77 -1.34 -3.62
N PHE A 49 -2.53 -1.86 -4.58
CA PHE A 49 -2.02 -2.25 -5.88
C PHE A 49 -2.83 -1.51 -6.92
N LYS A 50 -2.15 -0.69 -7.74
CA LYS A 50 -2.78 -0.06 -8.88
C LYS A 50 -2.93 -1.10 -9.98
N LEU A 51 -4.16 -1.48 -10.27
CA LEU A 51 -4.47 -2.23 -11.48
C LEU A 51 -5.02 -1.26 -12.52
N SER A 52 -4.38 -1.19 -13.69
CA SER A 52 -4.97 -0.49 -14.82
C SER A 52 -6.15 -1.29 -15.37
N THR A 53 -7.24 -0.62 -15.71
CA THR A 53 -8.40 -1.22 -16.39
C THR A 53 -8.22 -1.29 -17.90
N ASP A 54 -7.07 -0.84 -18.42
CA ASP A 54 -6.75 -0.87 -19.85
C ASP A 54 -6.64 -2.33 -20.34
N PRO A 55 -7.48 -2.76 -21.31
CA PRO A 55 -7.41 -4.10 -21.88
C PRO A 55 -6.04 -4.45 -22.48
N LEU A 56 -5.27 -3.45 -22.90
CA LEU A 56 -3.93 -3.61 -23.48
C LEU A 56 -2.80 -3.34 -22.48
N PHE A 57 -3.09 -3.27 -21.18
CA PHE A 57 -2.11 -2.90 -20.16
C PHE A 57 -0.83 -3.75 -20.23
N VAL A 58 -0.99 -5.07 -20.31
CA VAL A 58 0.15 -6.01 -20.32
C VAL A 58 1.05 -5.78 -21.54
N ASP A 59 0.46 -5.57 -22.71
CA ASP A 59 1.22 -5.39 -23.94
C ASP A 59 1.92 -4.03 -23.95
N LYS A 60 1.26 -2.96 -23.52
CA LYS A 60 1.88 -1.64 -23.35
C LYS A 60 3.04 -1.67 -22.36
N VAL A 61 2.90 -2.38 -21.23
CA VAL A 61 3.97 -2.55 -20.26
C VAL A 61 5.16 -3.28 -20.89
N LYS A 62 4.92 -4.36 -21.65
CA LYS A 62 6.00 -5.08 -22.34
C LYS A 62 6.70 -4.20 -23.37
N ASP A 63 5.97 -3.42 -24.15
CA ASP A 63 6.54 -2.51 -25.15
C ASP A 63 7.44 -1.45 -24.49
N ILE A 64 6.94 -0.81 -23.41
CA ILE A 64 7.71 0.19 -22.65
C ILE A 64 8.95 -0.43 -22.01
N VAL A 65 8.82 -1.59 -21.36
CA VAL A 65 9.97 -2.30 -20.77
C VAL A 65 10.96 -2.74 -21.85
N GLY A 66 10.47 -3.12 -23.03
CA GLY A 66 11.27 -3.46 -24.20
C GLY A 66 12.19 -2.32 -24.64
N LEU A 67 11.74 -1.07 -24.56
CA LEU A 67 12.58 0.10 -24.84
C LEU A 67 13.78 0.24 -23.91
N TYR A 68 13.68 -0.25 -22.66
CA TYR A 68 14.81 -0.25 -21.72
C TYR A 68 15.74 -1.44 -21.93
N LEU A 69 15.20 -2.60 -22.31
CA LEU A 69 15.99 -3.83 -22.48
C LEU A 69 16.73 -3.86 -23.82
N ASN A 70 16.14 -3.31 -24.88
CA ASN A 70 16.73 -3.23 -26.21
C ASN A 70 16.43 -1.87 -26.85
N PRO A 71 17.11 -0.80 -26.41
CA PRO A 71 16.84 0.54 -26.90
C PRO A 71 17.22 0.67 -28.39
N PRO A 72 16.40 1.31 -29.22
CA PRO A 72 16.77 1.65 -30.59
C PRO A 72 17.96 2.62 -30.63
N ASP A 73 18.73 2.60 -31.73
CA ASP A 73 19.84 3.54 -31.92
C ASP A 73 19.35 4.99 -31.87
N HIS A 74 20.04 5.81 -31.07
CA HIS A 74 19.71 7.22 -30.83
C HIS A 74 18.29 7.47 -30.27
N ALA A 75 17.69 6.50 -29.57
CA ALA A 75 16.38 6.67 -28.96
C ALA A 75 16.38 7.68 -27.81
N VAL A 76 15.33 8.52 -27.76
CA VAL A 76 15.01 9.39 -26.62
C VAL A 76 13.64 8.97 -26.09
N VAL A 77 13.59 8.59 -24.81
CA VAL A 77 12.35 8.25 -24.12
C VAL A 77 11.94 9.44 -23.25
N LEU A 78 10.75 9.99 -23.52
CA LEU A 78 10.16 11.07 -22.74
C LEU A 78 8.99 10.51 -21.91
N CYS A 79 9.02 10.72 -20.60
CA CYS A 79 7.94 10.34 -19.69
C CYS A 79 7.36 11.60 -19.03
N VAL A 80 6.04 11.72 -19.05
CA VAL A 80 5.29 12.78 -18.38
C VAL A 80 4.24 12.11 -17.50
N ASP A 81 4.24 12.45 -16.22
CA ASP A 81 3.27 11.99 -15.24
C ASP A 81 2.63 13.22 -14.60
N GLU A 82 1.29 13.30 -14.63
CA GLU A 82 0.56 14.35 -13.93
C GLU A 82 0.14 13.82 -12.57
N LYS A 83 0.68 14.43 -11.52
CA LYS A 83 0.40 14.05 -10.14
C LYS A 83 -0.31 15.21 -9.45
N THR A 84 -1.62 15.07 -9.27
CA THR A 84 -2.44 16.09 -8.62
C THR A 84 -1.99 16.29 -7.17
N GLN A 85 -1.92 17.54 -6.72
CA GLN A 85 -1.44 17.92 -5.37
C GLN A 85 0.08 17.79 -5.12
N ILE A 86 0.91 17.57 -6.14
CA ILE A 86 2.37 17.73 -6.03
C ILE A 86 2.82 18.88 -6.93
N GLN A 87 3.47 19.87 -6.34
CA GLN A 87 4.17 20.88 -7.12
C GLN A 87 5.49 20.27 -7.63
N ALA A 88 5.86 20.49 -8.90
CA ALA A 88 7.07 19.91 -9.52
C ALA A 88 8.39 20.21 -8.76
N LEU A 89 8.38 21.20 -7.86
CA LEU A 89 9.52 21.59 -7.03
C LEU A 89 9.52 20.95 -5.63
N GLU A 90 8.45 20.25 -5.25
CA GLU A 90 8.28 19.67 -3.93
C GLU A 90 9.04 18.34 -3.84
N ARG A 91 9.97 18.24 -2.89
CA ARG A 91 10.73 17.00 -2.68
C ARG A 91 9.81 15.93 -2.11
N THR A 92 9.97 14.69 -2.57
CA THR A 92 9.34 13.50 -1.98
C THR A 92 9.62 13.47 -0.48
N GLN A 93 8.62 13.81 0.34
CA GLN A 93 8.73 13.65 1.78
C GLN A 93 8.38 12.21 2.14
N PRO A 94 9.22 11.52 2.95
CA PRO A 94 8.84 10.22 3.47
C PRO A 94 7.58 10.36 4.31
N VAL A 95 6.69 9.37 4.22
CA VAL A 95 5.50 9.30 5.08
C VAL A 95 5.97 9.38 6.53
N LEU A 96 5.56 10.44 7.23
CA LEU A 96 5.88 10.60 8.63
C LEU A 96 5.25 9.44 9.42
N PRO A 97 5.95 8.87 10.40
CA PRO A 97 5.35 7.88 11.29
C PRO A 97 4.07 8.45 11.92
N LEU A 98 3.08 7.59 12.18
CA LEU A 98 1.87 7.96 12.92
C LEU A 98 2.25 8.73 14.19
N GLY A 99 1.98 10.04 14.18
CA GLY A 99 2.21 10.95 15.30
C GLY A 99 0.90 11.21 16.05
N LEU A 100 0.99 11.50 17.35
CA LEU A 100 -0.17 11.88 18.15
C LEU A 100 -0.80 13.16 17.54
N GLY A 101 -2.04 13.08 17.05
CA GLY A 101 -2.75 14.20 16.41
C GLY A 101 -2.64 14.29 14.89
N TYR A 102 -1.88 13.41 14.23
CA TYR A 102 -1.81 13.33 12.77
C TYR A 102 -2.61 12.14 12.24
N LEU A 103 -3.43 12.39 11.22
CA LEU A 103 -4.06 11.33 10.44
C LEU A 103 -3.00 10.55 9.65
N GLU A 104 -3.28 9.29 9.35
CA GLU A 104 -2.43 8.48 8.48
C GLU A 104 -2.26 9.17 7.12
N GLY A 105 -1.02 9.49 6.76
CA GLY A 105 -0.71 10.05 5.45
C GLY A 105 -0.85 8.96 4.39
N VAL A 106 -1.91 9.03 3.60
CA VAL A 106 -2.08 8.17 2.42
C VAL A 106 -1.41 8.87 1.25
N THR A 107 -0.43 8.20 0.63
CA THR A 107 0.15 8.68 -0.61
C THR A 107 -0.93 8.64 -1.69
N HIS A 108 -1.12 9.75 -2.40
CA HIS A 108 -1.84 9.73 -3.67
C HIS A 108 -0.88 9.09 -4.69
N ASP A 109 -0.85 7.77 -4.70
CA ASP A 109 -0.61 7.04 -5.91
C ASP A 109 -1.95 6.36 -6.21
#